data_AF-A0A399ZPZ2-F1
#
_entry.id   AF-A0A399ZPZ2-F1
#
_cell.length_a   1.000
_cell.length_b   1.000
_cell.length_c   1.000
_cell.angle_alpha   90.00
_cell.angle_beta   90.00
_cell.angle_gamma   90.00
#
_symmetry.space_group_name_H-M   'P 1'
#
loop_
_entity.id
_entity.type
_entity.pdbx_description
1 polymer ?
#
loop_
_entity_poly.entity_id
_entity_poly.type
_entity_poly.pdbx_seq_one_letter_code
_entity_poly.pdbx_strand_id
1 'polypeptide(L)'
;MRLVLFQVYNASYDWGKQRAVNGKGEIAMSNKSKSIIRAGALLLLVLALLGPWMYDQVYVPAEYEYTCDKPFIRLDSDFCGIPLSVIQFFNWFGIGFLFPFLLPFLTTAVLIWKVETRRLRTINLVAWALAFLLTLLLFYVQLQDQAFRLWGLWLYVLVAFGMLAVEFLAFRNSPRNG
;
A
#
# COMPACT_ATOMS: atom_id res chain seq x y z
N MET A 1 32.85 -13.73 -42.37
CA MET A 1 32.83 -12.56 -41.46
C MET A 1 31.70 -11.54 -41.72
N ARG A 2 30.64 -11.84 -42.51
CA ARG A 2 29.51 -10.91 -42.73
C ARG A 2 28.29 -11.15 -41.82
N LEU A 3 28.24 -12.27 -41.11
CA LEU A 3 27.09 -12.67 -40.29
C LEU A 3 27.05 -12.06 -38.87
N VAL A 4 28.19 -11.63 -38.34
CA VAL A 4 28.25 -11.07 -36.97
C VAL A 4 27.75 -9.62 -36.91
N LEU A 5 27.91 -8.86 -38.00
CA LEU A 5 27.47 -7.46 -38.06
C LEU A 5 25.94 -7.28 -38.06
N PHE A 6 25.18 -8.30 -38.50
CA PHE A 6 23.71 -8.21 -38.54
C PHE A 6 23.07 -8.37 -37.15
N GLN A 7 23.71 -9.11 -36.24
CA GLN A 7 23.21 -9.29 -34.87
C GLN A 7 23.40 -8.03 -34.02
N VAL A 8 24.51 -7.32 -34.19
CA VAL A 8 24.78 -6.06 -33.46
C VAL A 8 23.81 -4.95 -33.90
N TYR A 9 23.45 -4.90 -35.18
CA TYR A 9 22.50 -3.90 -35.69
C TYR A 9 21.07 -4.12 -35.18
N ASN A 10 20.61 -5.36 -35.08
CA ASN A 10 19.27 -5.66 -34.55
C ASN A 10 19.17 -5.42 -33.04
N ALA A 11 20.23 -5.64 -32.27
CA ALA A 11 20.23 -5.33 -30.84
C ALA A 11 20.18 -3.81 -30.58
N SER A 12 20.80 -2.99 -31.43
CA SER A 12 20.76 -1.52 -31.29
C SER A 12 19.39 -0.92 -31.66
N TYR A 13 18.66 -1.55 -32.58
CA TYR A 13 17.34 -1.07 -33.03
C TYR A 13 16.21 -1.28 -31.98
N ASP A 14 16.35 -2.24 -31.07
CA ASP A 14 15.37 -2.50 -30.02
C ASP A 14 15.52 -1.54 -28.81
N TRP A 15 16.74 -1.07 -28.54
CA TRP A 15 17.01 -0.09 -27.48
C TRP A 15 16.55 1.34 -27.82
N GLY A 16 16.43 1.68 -29.11
CA GLY A 16 15.96 2.99 -29.57
C GLY A 16 14.46 3.20 -29.42
N LYS A 17 13.66 2.12 -29.34
CA LYS A 17 12.19 2.21 -29.33
C LYS A 17 11.57 2.24 -27.93
N GLN A 18 12.34 1.87 -26.90
CA GLN A 18 11.87 1.89 -25.50
C GLN A 18 12.03 3.24 -24.81
N ARG A 19 12.81 4.16 -25.40
CA ARG A 19 12.90 5.56 -24.97
C ARG A 19 12.07 6.43 -25.90
N ALA A 20 10.75 6.23 -25.88
CA ALA A 20 9.82 7.33 -26.15
C ALA A 20 9.98 8.35 -25.01
N VAL A 21 11.11 9.07 -25.02
CA VAL A 21 11.26 10.32 -24.29
C VAL A 21 10.29 11.24 -24.98
N ASN A 22 9.09 11.34 -24.41
CA ASN A 22 8.20 12.44 -24.69
C ASN A 22 9.05 13.72 -24.59
N GLY A 23 8.90 14.69 -25.49
CA GLY A 23 9.80 15.86 -25.64
C GLY A 23 9.96 16.76 -24.40
N LYS A 24 9.43 16.32 -23.25
CA LYS A 24 9.54 16.86 -21.90
C LYS A 24 10.60 16.19 -21.02
N GLY A 25 11.29 15.14 -21.47
CA GLY A 25 12.26 14.41 -20.63
C GLY A 25 11.63 13.45 -19.62
N GLU A 26 10.32 13.17 -19.74
CA GLU A 26 9.61 12.28 -18.81
C GLU A 26 9.73 10.81 -19.24
N ILE A 27 10.12 9.96 -18.28
CA ILE A 27 10.26 8.51 -18.48
C ILE A 27 8.85 7.91 -18.60
N ALA A 28 8.42 7.62 -19.82
CA ALA A 28 7.15 6.94 -20.07
C ALA A 28 7.24 5.49 -19.57
N MET A 29 6.63 5.22 -18.42
CA MET A 29 6.65 3.90 -17.81
C MET A 29 5.78 2.91 -18.61
N SER A 30 6.37 1.80 -19.04
CA SER A 30 5.70 0.73 -19.81
C SER A 30 4.51 0.12 -19.04
N ASN A 31 3.49 -0.34 -19.77
CA ASN A 31 2.32 -0.99 -19.17
C ASN A 31 2.69 -2.23 -18.34
N LYS A 32 3.75 -2.94 -18.73
CA LYS A 32 4.26 -4.11 -17.97
C LYS A 32 4.79 -3.69 -16.59
N SER A 33 5.60 -2.63 -16.51
CA SER A 33 6.12 -2.10 -15.24
C SER A 33 5.02 -1.59 -14.32
N LYS A 34 3.97 -0.95 -14.86
CA LYS A 34 2.81 -0.51 -14.06
C LYS A 34 2.10 -1.68 -13.40
N SER A 35 1.88 -2.77 -14.14
CA SER A 35 1.25 -3.98 -13.60
C SER A 35 2.10 -4.62 -12.50
N ILE A 36 3.42 -4.70 -12.69
CA ILE A 36 4.35 -5.24 -11.68
C ILE A 36 4.31 -4.40 -10.40
N ILE A 37 4.34 -3.07 -10.51
CA ILE A 37 4.27 -2.18 -9.33
C ILE A 37 2.94 -2.35 -8.61
N ARG A 38 1.81 -2.41 -9.34
CA ARG A 38 0.48 -2.64 -8.74
C ARG A 38 0.39 -4.00 -8.04
N ALA A 39 0.92 -5.06 -8.65
CA ALA A 39 0.95 -6.38 -8.05
C ALA A 39 1.84 -6.43 -6.80
N GLY A 40 3.01 -5.79 -6.85
CA GLY A 40 3.89 -5.64 -5.69
C GLY A 40 3.23 -4.86 -4.55
N ALA A 41 2.53 -3.76 -4.86
CA ALA A 41 1.78 -2.99 -3.88
C ALA A 41 0.64 -3.79 -3.27
N LEU A 42 -0.09 -4.61 -4.06
CA LEU A 42 -1.11 -5.51 -3.55
C LEU A 42 -0.53 -6.56 -2.59
N LEU A 43 0.62 -7.15 -2.92
CA LEU A 43 1.30 -8.10 -2.04
C LEU A 43 1.71 -7.45 -0.72
N LEU A 44 2.32 -6.26 -0.79
CA LEU A 44 2.70 -5.50 0.40
C LEU A 44 1.49 -5.07 1.23
N LEU A 45 0.37 -4.75 0.59
CA LEU A 45 -0.88 -4.42 1.27
C LEU A 45 -1.45 -5.63 2.02
N VAL A 46 -1.38 -6.83 1.44
CA VAL A 46 -1.77 -8.06 2.16
C VAL A 46 -0.87 -8.30 3.37
N LEU A 47 0.45 -8.14 3.23
CA LEU A 47 1.38 -8.26 4.36
C LEU A 47 1.11 -7.20 5.45
N ALA A 48 0.81 -5.97 5.05
CA ALA A 48 0.43 -4.90 5.97
C ALA A 48 -0.84 -5.26 6.74
N LEU A 49 -1.87 -5.78 6.06
CA LEU A 49 -3.13 -6.20 6.68
C LEU A 49 -2.98 -7.42 7.61
N LEU A 50 -2.04 -8.33 7.33
CA LEU A 50 -1.76 -9.45 8.23
C LEU A 50 -0.97 -9.03 9.47
N GLY A 51 -0.38 -7.84 9.47
CA GLY A 51 0.36 -7.32 10.61
C GLY A 51 -0.52 -6.90 11.79
N PRO A 52 0.12 -6.54 12.91
CA PRO A 52 -0.54 -5.94 14.06
C PRO A 52 -0.87 -4.48 13.76
N TRP A 53 -2.13 -4.10 13.95
CA TRP A 53 -2.62 -2.74 13.69
C TRP A 53 -2.95 -1.97 14.95
N MET A 54 -3.25 -2.68 16.03
CA MET A 54 -3.61 -2.11 17.31
C MET A 54 -3.19 -3.06 18.42
N TYR A 55 -3.03 -2.53 19.63
CA TYR A 55 -2.95 -3.34 20.83
C TYR A 55 -4.28 -3.26 21.58
N ASP A 56 -4.79 -4.41 22.00
CA ASP A 56 -5.81 -4.42 23.04
C ASP A 56 -5.13 -4.10 24.37
N GLN A 57 -5.65 -3.15 25.13
CA GLN A 57 -5.08 -2.73 26.41
C GLN A 57 -5.86 -3.37 27.55
N VAL A 58 -5.19 -4.21 28.34
CA VAL A 58 -5.74 -4.82 29.55
C VAL A 58 -5.07 -4.18 30.74
N TYR A 59 -5.87 -3.59 31.62
CA TYR A 59 -5.39 -3.02 32.88
C TYR A 59 -4.89 -4.14 33.80
N VAL A 60 -3.59 -4.11 34.08
CA VAL A 60 -2.91 -5.05 34.97
C VAL A 60 -2.01 -4.20 35.88
N PRO A 61 -2.36 -4.04 37.17
CA PRO A 61 -1.63 -3.16 38.08
C PRO A 61 -0.15 -3.54 38.19
N ALA A 62 0.72 -2.53 38.30
CA ALA A 62 2.17 -2.72 38.35
C ALA A 62 2.66 -3.60 39.52
N GLU A 63 1.89 -3.69 40.61
CA GLU A 63 2.19 -4.48 41.81
C GLU A 63 2.33 -5.99 41.51
N TYR A 64 1.71 -6.47 40.42
CA TYR A 64 1.78 -7.86 39.96
C TYR A 64 2.73 -8.01 38.76
N GLU A 65 3.88 -7.33 38.78
CA GLU A 65 4.84 -7.17 37.68
C GLU A 65 5.14 -8.44 36.86
N TYR A 66 5.09 -9.62 37.49
CA TYR A 66 5.32 -10.93 36.89
C TYR A 66 4.13 -11.54 36.12
N THR A 67 2.99 -10.86 36.01
CA THR A 67 1.75 -11.46 35.44
C THR A 67 1.52 -11.22 33.95
N CYS A 68 2.36 -10.43 33.29
CA CYS A 68 2.29 -10.25 31.84
C CYS A 68 2.93 -11.47 31.14
N ASP A 69 2.26 -12.62 31.21
CA ASP A 69 2.70 -13.85 30.55
C ASP A 69 2.64 -13.71 29.02
N LYS A 70 3.45 -14.47 28.28
CA LYS A 70 3.32 -14.50 26.81
C LYS A 70 1.92 -15.02 26.46
N PRO A 71 1.18 -14.41 25.49
CA PRO A 71 1.62 -13.51 24.42
C PRO A 71 1.50 -12.01 24.71
N PHE A 72 1.24 -11.61 25.95
CA PHE A 72 1.04 -10.22 26.33
C PHE A 72 2.37 -9.46 26.36
N ILE A 73 2.40 -8.23 25.85
CA ILE A 73 3.56 -7.35 25.88
C ILE A 73 3.20 -6.16 26.76
N ARG A 74 4.05 -5.85 27.75
CA ARG A 74 3.83 -4.67 28.60
C ARG A 74 4.01 -3.41 27.77
N LEU A 75 2.94 -2.62 27.68
CA LEU A 75 2.91 -1.34 26.99
C LEU A 75 3.32 -0.26 27.98
N ASP A 76 2.60 -0.16 29.10
CA ASP A 76 2.81 0.87 30.12
C ASP A 76 2.93 0.25 31.53
N SER A 77 3.18 1.07 32.56
CA SER A 77 3.32 0.61 33.95
C SER A 77 2.13 -0.25 34.39
N ASP A 78 0.90 0.10 33.97
CA ASP A 78 -0.31 -0.59 34.42
C ASP A 78 -1.09 -1.26 33.28
N PHE A 79 -0.49 -1.37 32.09
CA PHE A 79 -1.17 -1.91 30.92
C PHE A 79 -0.33 -2.96 30.19
N CYS A 80 -0.90 -4.16 30.12
CA CYS A 80 -0.47 -5.22 29.22
C CYS A 80 -1.26 -5.12 27.92
N GLY A 81 -0.66 -5.47 26.78
CA GLY A 81 -1.43 -5.54 25.56
C GLY A 81 -1.11 -6.68 24.62
N ILE A 82 -2.13 -7.05 23.85
CA ILE A 82 -2.09 -8.11 22.87
C ILE A 82 -2.11 -7.47 21.47
N PRO A 83 -1.14 -7.77 20.59
CA PRO A 83 -1.19 -7.29 19.23
C PRO A 83 -2.39 -7.90 18.52
N LEU A 84 -3.35 -7.07 18.14
CA LEU A 84 -4.50 -7.47 17.36
C LEU A 84 -4.20 -7.32 15.88
N SER A 85 -4.49 -8.38 15.13
CA SER A 85 -4.52 -8.34 13.68
C SER A 85 -5.75 -7.56 13.19
N VAL A 86 -5.69 -7.05 11.96
CA VAL A 86 -6.83 -6.46 11.23
C VAL A 86 -8.07 -7.32 11.37
N ILE A 87 -7.97 -8.61 11.09
CA ILE A 87 -9.14 -9.50 11.04
C ILE A 87 -9.88 -9.51 12.38
N GLN A 88 -9.15 -9.57 13.50
CA GLN A 88 -9.73 -9.51 14.84
C GLN A 88 -10.34 -8.14 15.14
N PHE A 89 -9.59 -7.07 14.85
CA PHE A 89 -10.04 -5.70 15.06
C PHE A 89 -11.34 -5.40 14.30
N PHE A 90 -11.40 -5.74 13.01
CA PHE A 90 -12.59 -5.47 12.19
C PHE A 90 -13.77 -6.39 12.51
N ASN A 91 -13.54 -7.58 13.09
CA ASN A 91 -14.66 -8.40 13.57
C ASN A 91 -15.42 -7.69 14.71
N TRP A 92 -14.72 -6.88 15.51
CA TRP A 92 -15.33 -6.07 16.57
C TRP A 92 -16.15 -4.89 16.03
N PHE A 93 -15.63 -4.16 15.03
CA PHE A 93 -16.29 -2.98 14.46
C PHE A 93 -17.28 -3.29 13.31
N GLY A 94 -17.27 -4.52 12.80
CA GLY A 94 -18.12 -4.98 11.70
C GLY A 94 -17.55 -4.73 10.31
N ILE A 95 -18.11 -5.45 9.32
CA ILE A 95 -17.67 -5.44 7.90
C ILE A 95 -17.67 -4.04 7.29
N GLY A 96 -18.56 -3.15 7.74
CA GLY A 96 -18.66 -1.77 7.25
C GLY A 96 -17.38 -0.96 7.44
N PHE A 97 -16.66 -1.18 8.55
CA PHE A 97 -15.40 -0.48 8.82
C PHE A 97 -14.23 -1.03 7.98
N LEU A 98 -14.30 -2.29 7.57
CA LEU A 98 -13.27 -2.95 6.75
C LEU A 98 -13.34 -2.54 5.28
N PHE A 99 -14.53 -2.21 4.78
CA PHE A 99 -14.76 -1.83 3.39
C PHE A 99 -13.80 -0.76 2.83
N PRO A 100 -13.57 0.39 3.49
CA PRO A 100 -12.62 1.39 3.00
C PRO A 100 -11.18 0.89 2.86
N PHE A 101 -10.75 -0.07 3.69
CA PHE A 101 -9.42 -0.67 3.60
C PHE A 101 -9.32 -1.70 2.47
N LEU A 102 -10.43 -2.37 2.13
CA LEU A 102 -10.49 -3.36 1.06
C LEU A 102 -10.75 -2.75 -0.33
N LEU A 103 -11.34 -1.56 -0.39
CA LEU A 103 -11.56 -0.81 -1.64
C LEU A 103 -10.31 -0.66 -2.50
N PRO A 104 -9.15 -0.18 -2.00
CA PRO A 104 -7.93 -0.07 -2.80
C PRO A 104 -7.46 -1.42 -3.35
N PHE A 105 -7.68 -2.51 -2.62
CA PHE A 105 -7.38 -3.86 -3.08
C PHE A 105 -8.26 -4.26 -4.27
N LEU A 106 -9.58 -4.15 -4.13
CA LEU A 106 -10.53 -4.51 -5.18
C LEU A 106 -10.35 -3.64 -6.43
N THR A 107 -10.19 -2.33 -6.25
CA THR A 107 -10.02 -1.39 -7.36
C THR A 107 -8.72 -1.61 -8.12
N THR A 108 -7.62 -1.89 -7.42
CA THR A 108 -6.33 -2.21 -8.05
C THR A 108 -6.38 -3.56 -8.77
N ALA A 109 -7.05 -4.57 -8.20
CA ALA A 109 -7.24 -5.87 -8.86
C ALA A 109 -8.06 -5.74 -10.16
N VAL A 110 -9.15 -4.96 -10.14
CA VAL A 110 -9.95 -4.71 -11.35
C VAL A 110 -9.15 -3.93 -12.40
N LEU A 111 -8.28 -2.99 -11.99
CA LEU A 111 -7.36 -2.28 -12.91
C LEU A 111 -6.32 -3.21 -13.56
N ILE A 112 -5.94 -4.31 -12.90
CA ILE A 112 -5.05 -5.32 -13.48
C ILE A 112 -5.81 -6.20 -14.47
N TRP A 113 -7.04 -6.58 -14.16
CA TRP A 113 -7.83 -7.46 -15.03
C TRP A 113 -8.48 -6.77 -16.23
N LYS A 114 -8.95 -5.53 -16.06
CA LYS A 114 -9.73 -4.83 -17.07
C LYS A 114 -8.91 -3.69 -17.68
N VAL A 115 -9.07 -3.50 -18.99
CA VAL A 115 -8.47 -2.40 -19.75
C VAL A 115 -8.71 -1.06 -19.03
N GLU A 116 -7.63 -0.29 -18.86
CA GLU A 116 -7.60 0.94 -18.09
C GLU A 116 -8.58 1.98 -18.63
N THR A 117 -9.68 2.23 -17.92
CA THR A 117 -10.58 3.35 -18.22
C THR A 117 -10.30 4.52 -17.29
N ARG A 118 -10.46 5.74 -17.82
CA ARG A 118 -10.21 6.99 -17.07
C ARG A 118 -11.04 7.07 -15.78
N ARG A 119 -12.30 6.62 -15.83
CA ARG A 119 -13.20 6.58 -14.66
C ARG A 119 -12.67 5.64 -13.57
N LEU A 120 -12.21 4.45 -13.94
CA LEU A 120 -11.70 3.46 -12.99
C LEU A 120 -10.42 3.97 -12.30
N ARG A 121 -9.56 4.67 -13.03
CA ARG A 121 -8.36 5.29 -12.46
C ARG A 121 -8.71 6.36 -11.42
N THR A 122 -9.69 7.22 -11.69
CA THR A 122 -10.15 8.23 -10.71
C THR A 122 -10.74 7.56 -9.48
N ILE A 123 -11.58 6.53 -9.64
CA ILE A 123 -12.16 5.77 -8.52
C ILE A 123 -11.05 5.14 -7.67
N ASN A 124 -10.06 4.51 -8.29
CA ASN A 124 -8.92 3.93 -7.59
C ASN A 124 -8.12 4.98 -6.80
N LEU A 125 -7.88 6.16 -7.39
CA LEU A 125 -7.19 7.24 -6.70
C LEU A 125 -7.97 7.74 -5.48
N VAL A 126 -9.28 7.93 -5.62
CA VAL A 126 -10.16 8.32 -4.50
C VAL A 126 -10.18 7.23 -3.42
N ALA A 127 -10.22 5.95 -3.80
CA ALA A 127 -10.16 4.84 -2.86
C ALA A 127 -8.85 4.84 -2.05
N TRP A 128 -7.70 5.01 -2.70
CA TRP A 128 -6.41 5.12 -2.02
C TRP A 128 -6.32 6.36 -1.12
N ALA A 129 -6.85 7.51 -1.56
CA ALA A 129 -6.86 8.73 -0.75
C ALA A 129 -7.73 8.58 0.50
N LEU A 130 -8.93 8.00 0.36
CA LEU A 130 -9.85 7.76 1.48
C LEU A 130 -9.27 6.75 2.47
N ALA A 131 -8.66 5.67 1.96
CA ALA A 131 -7.98 4.69 2.79
C ALA A 131 -6.78 5.29 3.54
N PHE A 132 -5.94 6.09 2.85
CA PHE A 132 -4.82 6.78 3.47
C PHE A 132 -5.26 7.76 4.56
N LEU A 133 -6.31 8.55 4.31
CA LEU A 133 -6.86 9.50 5.28
C LEU A 133 -7.37 8.78 6.53
N LEU A 134 -8.09 7.66 6.35
CA LEU A 134 -8.61 6.88 7.46
C LEU A 134 -7.48 6.22 8.28
N THR A 135 -6.46 5.69 7.61
CA THR A 135 -5.27 5.14 8.31
C THR A 135 -4.51 6.24 9.06
N LEU A 136 -4.38 7.44 8.48
CA LEU A 136 -3.77 8.57 9.18
C LEU A 136 -4.56 8.99 10.42
N LEU A 137 -5.90 8.95 10.36
CA LEU A 137 -6.75 9.22 11.51
C LEU A 137 -6.50 8.19 12.62
N LEU A 138 -6.45 6.90 12.28
CA LEU A 138 -6.10 5.84 13.25
C LEU A 138 -4.69 6.05 13.81
N PHE A 139 -3.72 6.37 12.96
CA PHE A 139 -2.35 6.63 13.37
C PHE A 139 -2.25 7.83 14.33
N TYR A 140 -3.02 8.89 14.07
CA TYR A 140 -3.07 10.07 14.93
C TYR A 140 -3.60 9.73 16.33
N VAL A 141 -4.65 8.92 16.42
CA VAL A 141 -5.18 8.45 17.71
C VAL A 141 -4.16 7.55 18.42
N GLN A 142 -3.46 6.69 17.69
CA GLN A 142 -2.50 5.73 18.25
C GLN A 142 -1.12 6.32 18.58
N LEU A 143 -0.79 7.49 18.03
CA LEU A 143 0.50 8.18 18.20
C LEU A 143 0.82 8.48 19.66
N GLN A 144 -0.22 8.60 20.49
CA GLN A 144 -0.09 8.92 21.90
C GLN A 144 0.50 7.78 22.73
N ASP A 145 0.20 6.53 22.36
CA ASP A 145 0.53 5.39 23.21
C ASP A 145 1.76 4.63 22.70
N GLN A 146 1.73 3.94 21.56
CA GLN A 146 2.87 3.10 21.08
C GLN A 146 2.91 2.84 19.57
N ALA A 147 2.61 3.86 18.75
CA ALA A 147 2.51 3.72 17.30
C ALA A 147 3.76 3.14 16.59
N PHE A 148 4.95 3.22 17.20
CA PHE A 148 6.19 2.72 16.58
C PHE A 148 6.31 1.19 16.50
N ARG A 149 5.58 0.43 17.35
CA ARG A 149 5.67 -1.05 17.36
C ARG A 149 4.74 -1.74 16.35
N LEU A 150 3.80 -1.00 15.76
CA LEU A 150 2.77 -1.52 14.86
C LEU A 150 3.24 -1.49 13.41
N TRP A 151 4.13 -2.42 13.04
CA TRP A 151 4.74 -2.46 11.70
C TRP A 151 3.71 -2.60 10.56
N GLY A 152 2.57 -3.25 10.81
CA GLY A 152 1.51 -3.41 9.81
C GLY A 152 0.92 -2.08 9.38
N LEU A 153 0.69 -1.19 10.34
CA LEU A 153 0.15 0.14 10.08
C LEU A 153 1.16 1.02 9.34
N TRP A 154 2.44 1.00 9.74
CA TRP A 154 3.50 1.72 9.01
C TRP A 154 3.64 1.26 7.56
N LEU A 155 3.64 -0.05 7.32
CA LEU A 155 3.66 -0.59 5.95
C LEU A 155 2.45 -0.11 5.16
N TYR A 156 1.27 -0.08 5.76
CA TYR A 156 0.07 0.39 5.08
C TYR A 156 0.18 1.87 4.68
N VAL A 157 0.62 2.74 5.59
CA VAL A 157 0.81 4.17 5.31
C VAL A 157 1.80 4.38 4.15
N LEU A 158 2.93 3.67 4.16
CA LEU A 158 3.94 3.76 3.09
C LEU A 158 3.41 3.27 1.74
N VAL A 159 2.72 2.13 1.73
CA VAL A 159 2.12 1.57 0.50
C VAL A 159 1.05 2.50 -0.04
N ALA A 160 0.17 3.01 0.83
CA ALA A 160 -0.90 3.93 0.45
C ALA A 160 -0.35 5.23 -0.11
N PHE A 161 0.63 5.83 0.55
CA PHE A 161 1.30 7.03 0.06
C PHE A 161 2.01 6.79 -1.27
N GLY A 162 2.77 5.69 -1.39
CA GLY A 162 3.48 5.33 -2.62
C GLY A 162 2.53 5.10 -3.80
N MET A 163 1.44 4.38 -3.58
CA MET A 163 0.43 4.14 -4.61
C MET A 163 -0.31 5.41 -5.01
N LEU A 164 -0.64 6.28 -4.04
CA LEU A 164 -1.25 7.57 -4.31
C LEU A 164 -0.30 8.44 -5.15
N ALA A 165 0.99 8.46 -4.84
CA ALA A 165 2.00 9.18 -5.63
C ALA A 165 2.11 8.62 -7.06
N VAL A 166 2.19 7.30 -7.23
CA VAL A 166 2.28 6.65 -8.54
C VAL A 166 1.04 6.96 -9.39
N GLU A 167 -0.15 6.79 -8.85
CA GLU A 167 -1.40 7.04 -9.57
C GLU A 167 -1.63 8.54 -9.82
N PHE A 168 -1.20 9.41 -8.91
CA PHE A 168 -1.24 10.87 -9.10
C PHE A 168 -0.32 11.32 -10.25
N LEU A 169 0.92 10.80 -10.30
CA LEU A 169 1.84 11.06 -11.41
C LEU A 169 1.29 10.52 -12.74
N ALA A 170 0.74 9.30 -12.73
CA ALA A 170 0.12 8.70 -13.91
C ALA A 170 -1.11 9.48 -14.39
N PHE A 171 -1.86 10.11 -13.47
CA PHE A 171 -2.98 10.98 -13.79
C PHE A 171 -2.51 12.30 -14.40
N ARG A 172 -1.52 12.96 -13.79
CA ARG A 172 -0.95 14.23 -14.26
C ARG A 172 -0.37 14.12 -15.68
N ASN A 173 0.25 12.99 -15.99
CA ASN A 173 0.91 12.77 -17.28
C ASN A 173 -0.04 12.28 -18.38
N SER A 174 -1.31 12.03 -18.08
CA SER A 174 -2.29 11.63 -19.09
C SER A 174 -2.68 12.85 -19.93
N PRO A 175 -2.44 12.85 -21.26
CA PRO A 175 -2.80 13.97 -22.11
C PRO A 175 -4.29 14.28 -21.94
N ARG A 176 -4.60 15.56 -21.78
CA ARG A 176 -5.96 16.11 -21.70
C ARG A 176 -6.59 16.00 -23.09
N ASN A 177 -6.88 14.79 -23.54
CA ASN A 177 -7.78 14.61 -24.67
C ASN A 177 -9.19 14.83 -24.09
N GLY A 178 -9.63 16.08 -24.24
CA GLY A 178 -11.01 16.50 -24.08
C GLY A 178 -11.84 16.00 -25.26
#